data_AF-A0A7S1IYB8-F1
#
_entry.id   AF-A0A7S1IYB8-F1
#
_cell.length_a   1.000
_cell.length_b   1.000
_cell.length_c   1.000
_cell.angle_alpha   90.00
_cell.angle_beta   90.00
_cell.angle_gamma   90.00
#
_symmetry.space_group_name_H-M   'P 1'
#
loop_
_entity.id
_entity.type
_entity.pdbx_description
1 polymer ?
#
loop_
_entity_poly.entity_id
_entity_poly.type
_entity_poly.pdbx_seq_one_letter_code
_entity_poly.pdbx_strand_id
1 'polypeptide(L)'
;GMGPSCEADNRWLIHWVEAKHFYGASTIAQGSNSAVGKVMAAAEKYVDLYGPGAIVFAYGCGDQLASQLQQAGILVLDSRPLDMAGGYAQQRTWCANEAGEILP
;
A
#
# COMPACT_ATOMS: atom_id res chain seq x y z
N GLY A 1 -23.08 -28.09 -26.77
CA GLY A 1 -23.10 -26.83 -26.02
C GLY A 1 -21.74 -26.64 -25.41
N MET A 2 -21.02 -25.59 -25.84
CA MET A 2 -19.75 -25.20 -25.23
C MET A 2 -20.04 -24.69 -23.81
N GLY A 3 -19.37 -25.29 -22.82
CA GLY A 3 -19.42 -24.83 -21.43
C GLY A 3 -18.81 -23.44 -21.30
N PRO A 4 -19.05 -22.75 -20.16
CA PRO A 4 -18.48 -21.42 -19.93
C PRO A 4 -16.96 -21.53 -19.95
N SER A 5 -16.33 -20.86 -20.91
CA SER A 5 -14.90 -20.63 -20.91
C SER A 5 -14.55 -19.92 -19.61
N CYS A 6 -13.56 -20.46 -18.90
CA CYS A 6 -12.91 -19.78 -17.80
C CYS A 6 -12.15 -18.57 -18.36
N GLU A 7 -12.85 -17.49 -18.69
CA GLU A 7 -12.23 -16.17 -18.73
C GLU A 7 -11.80 -15.90 -17.30
N ALA A 8 -10.49 -15.93 -17.06
CA ALA A 8 -9.93 -15.41 -15.84
C ALA A 8 -10.49 -14.02 -15.69
N ASP A 9 -11.29 -13.85 -14.64
CA ASP A 9 -11.91 -12.61 -14.25
C ASP A 9 -10.80 -11.58 -14.00
N ASN A 10 -10.43 -10.86 -15.07
CA ASN A 10 -9.30 -9.95 -15.12
C ASN A 10 -9.58 -8.65 -14.34
N ARG A 11 -10.46 -8.74 -13.33
CA ARG A 11 -11.01 -7.63 -12.54
C ARG A 11 -9.92 -6.81 -11.84
N TRP A 12 -8.71 -7.34 -11.70
CA TRP A 12 -7.56 -6.60 -11.18
C TRP A 12 -6.29 -6.91 -11.98
N LEU A 13 -6.18 -6.35 -13.19
CA LEU A 13 -4.90 -6.26 -13.87
C LEU A 13 -4.01 -5.24 -13.13
N ILE A 14 -2.94 -5.71 -12.50
CA ILE A 14 -2.01 -4.87 -11.72
C ILE A 14 -0.76 -4.62 -12.57
N HIS A 15 -0.56 -3.37 -13.01
CA HIS A 15 0.60 -2.98 -13.80
C HIS A 15 1.80 -2.56 -12.94
N TRP A 16 1.55 -2.13 -11.71
CA TRP A 16 2.57 -1.66 -10.77
C TRP A 16 2.16 -1.93 -9.32
N VAL A 17 3.16 -2.06 -8.46
CA VAL A 17 3.00 -2.22 -7.02
C VAL A 17 3.93 -1.25 -6.31
N GLU A 18 3.40 -0.50 -5.34
CA GLU A 18 4.19 0.36 -4.47
C GLU A 18 3.97 0.02 -2.99
N ALA A 19 5.04 -0.10 -2.22
CA ALA A 19 4.96 -0.36 -0.78
C ALA A 19 5.22 0.92 0.03
N LYS A 20 4.35 1.21 1.00
CA LYS A 20 4.44 2.38 1.87
C LYS A 20 4.53 1.96 3.34
N HIS A 21 5.54 2.51 4.02
CA HIS A 21 5.72 2.42 5.48
C HIS A 21 5.21 3.69 6.16
N PHE A 22 3.95 4.07 5.93
CA PHE A 22 3.35 5.21 6.61
C PHE A 22 2.67 4.76 7.90
N TYR A 23 3.01 5.41 9.00
CA TYR A 23 2.22 5.34 10.21
C TYR A 23 1.04 6.32 10.09
N GLY A 24 -0.19 5.82 10.20
CA GLY A 24 -1.39 6.67 10.10
C GLY A 24 -1.63 7.23 8.70
N ALA A 25 -1.59 6.39 7.66
CA ALA A 25 -1.80 6.80 6.27
C ALA A 25 -3.13 7.55 6.00
N SER A 26 -4.09 7.58 6.93
CA SER A 26 -5.33 8.37 6.82
C SER A 26 -5.47 9.50 7.85
N THR A 27 -4.45 9.78 8.67
CA THR A 27 -4.57 10.78 9.74
C THR A 27 -4.15 12.18 9.31
N ILE A 28 -3.54 12.31 8.13
CA ILE A 28 -3.07 13.59 7.59
C ILE A 28 -3.94 14.01 6.42
N ALA A 29 -4.42 15.26 6.44
CA ALA A 29 -5.23 15.81 5.36
C ALA A 29 -4.50 15.76 4.00
N GLN A 30 -5.26 15.46 2.95
CA GLN A 30 -4.79 15.46 1.56
C GLN A 30 -4.26 16.83 1.16
N GLY A 31 -3.27 16.86 0.27
CA GLY A 31 -2.67 18.10 -0.22
C GLY A 31 -1.69 18.78 0.75
N SER A 32 -1.45 18.19 1.92
CA SER A 32 -0.35 18.61 2.78
C SER A 32 1.01 18.27 2.15
N ASN A 33 2.06 18.99 2.54
CA ASN A 33 3.44 18.71 2.13
C ASN A 33 4.01 17.39 2.69
N SER A 34 3.20 16.60 3.42
CA SER A 34 3.59 15.31 3.96
C SER A 34 3.60 14.22 2.87
N ALA A 35 4.38 13.15 3.10
CA ALA A 35 4.40 12.00 2.20
C ALA A 35 3.02 11.34 2.05
N VAL A 36 2.22 11.34 3.12
CA VAL A 36 0.82 10.84 3.13
C VAL A 36 -0.09 11.74 2.30
N GLY A 37 0.04 13.06 2.44
CA GLY A 37 -0.78 14.04 1.72
C GLY A 37 -0.62 14.03 0.19
N LYS A 38 0.49 13.45 -0.30
CA LYS A 38 0.82 13.32 -1.73
C LYS A 38 0.46 11.97 -2.34
N VAL A 39 -0.04 11.01 -1.57
CA VAL A 39 -0.32 9.64 -2.03
C VAL A 39 -1.26 9.61 -3.22
N MET A 40 -2.38 10.34 -3.16
CA MET A 40 -3.35 10.38 -4.26
C MET A 40 -2.74 10.90 -5.56
N ALA A 41 -2.08 12.06 -5.51
CA ALA A 41 -1.48 12.66 -6.70
C ALA A 41 -0.40 11.78 -7.33
N ALA A 42 0.38 11.05 -6.52
CA ALA A 42 1.36 10.10 -7.02
C ALA A 42 0.68 8.87 -7.67
N ALA A 43 -0.36 8.33 -7.02
CA ALA A 43 -1.10 7.18 -7.51
C ALA A 43 -1.82 7.46 -8.83
N GLU A 44 -2.52 8.60 -8.94
CA GLU A 44 -3.18 9.05 -10.16
C GLU A 44 -2.18 9.15 -11.33
N LYS A 45 -1.01 9.74 -11.09
CA LYS A 45 0.05 9.80 -12.11
C LYS A 45 0.51 8.42 -12.57
N TYR A 46 0.59 7.44 -11.67
CA TYR A 46 0.98 6.07 -12.05
C TYR A 46 -0.12 5.36 -12.84
N VAL A 47 -1.38 5.62 -12.49
CA VAL A 47 -2.53 5.13 -13.27
C VAL A 47 -2.52 5.70 -14.68
N ASP A 48 -2.28 7.00 -14.83
CA ASP A 48 -2.21 7.65 -16.15
C ASP A 48 -1.06 7.11 -17.02
N LEU A 49 0.08 6.79 -16.41
CA LEU A 49 1.28 6.36 -17.14
C LEU A 49 1.31 4.86 -17.44
N TYR A 50 0.84 4.05 -16.51
CA TYR A 50 1.07 2.59 -16.52
C TYR A 50 -0.21 1.77 -16.45
N GLY A 51 -1.36 2.39 -16.16
CA GLY A 51 -2.62 1.72 -15.89
C GLY A 51 -2.82 1.37 -14.41
N PRO A 52 -3.89 0.62 -14.09
CA PRO A 52 -4.24 0.24 -12.72
C PRO A 52 -3.08 -0.42 -11.96
N GLY A 53 -3.07 -0.28 -10.64
CA GLY A 53 -1.98 -0.82 -9.82
C GLY A 53 -2.41 -1.14 -8.40
N ALA A 54 -1.44 -1.38 -7.52
CA ALA A 54 -1.69 -1.65 -6.11
C ALA A 54 -0.74 -0.89 -5.19
N ILE A 55 -1.25 -0.48 -4.03
CA ILE A 55 -0.42 0.07 -2.95
C ILE A 55 -0.55 -0.83 -1.73
N VAL A 56 0.60 -1.21 -1.17
CA VAL A 56 0.70 -1.99 0.07
C VAL A 56 1.03 -1.05 1.23
N PHE A 57 0.16 -0.98 2.23
CA PHE A 57 0.39 -0.21 3.46
C PHE A 57 0.78 -1.15 4.61
N ALA A 58 2.01 -1.01 5.10
CA ALA A 58 2.55 -1.87 6.15
C ALA A 58 1.81 -1.74 7.50
N TYR A 59 1.18 -0.58 7.77
CA TYR A 59 0.53 -0.27 9.05
C TYR A 59 -0.96 0.05 8.90
N GLY A 60 -1.61 -0.46 7.84
CA GLY A 60 -3.01 -0.18 7.56
C GLY A 60 -3.22 1.07 6.71
N CYS A 61 -4.34 1.08 6.01
CA CYS A 61 -4.89 2.26 5.33
C CYS A 61 -6.27 2.55 5.91
N GLY A 62 -6.55 3.82 6.23
CA GLY A 62 -7.90 4.19 6.66
C GLY A 62 -8.90 4.11 5.51
N ASP A 63 -10.14 3.78 5.84
CA ASP A 63 -11.19 3.46 4.87
C ASP A 63 -11.45 4.57 3.84
N GLN A 64 -11.36 5.84 4.26
CA GLN A 64 -11.55 6.97 3.37
C GLN A 64 -10.48 7.02 2.26
N LEU A 65 -9.19 6.95 2.63
CA LEU A 65 -8.11 6.94 1.65
C LEU A 65 -8.18 5.67 0.79
N ALA A 66 -8.54 4.53 1.39
CA ALA A 66 -8.67 3.28 0.66
C ALA A 66 -9.75 3.38 -0.44
N SER A 67 -10.91 3.96 -0.11
CA SER A 67 -12.01 4.19 -1.05
C SER A 67 -11.60 5.14 -2.19
N GLN A 68 -10.88 6.21 -1.88
CA GLN A 68 -10.40 7.16 -2.90
C GLN A 68 -9.40 6.51 -3.86
N LEU A 69 -8.44 5.73 -3.34
CA LEU A 69 -7.49 4.98 -4.16
C LEU A 69 -8.19 3.95 -5.05
N GLN A 70 -9.19 3.24 -4.51
CA GLN A 70 -9.95 2.26 -5.27
C GLN A 70 -10.76 2.90 -6.40
N GLN A 71 -11.36 4.08 -6.17
CA GLN A 71 -12.05 4.85 -7.22
C GLN A 71 -11.10 5.29 -8.33
N ALA A 72 -9.83 5.53 -8.02
CA ALA A 72 -8.79 5.85 -8.99
C ALA A 72 -8.20 4.60 -9.68
N GLY A 73 -8.71 3.39 -9.41
CA GLY A 73 -8.22 2.15 -10.02
C GLY A 73 -6.97 1.57 -9.33
N ILE A 74 -6.72 1.93 -8.07
CA ILE A 74 -5.65 1.36 -7.26
C ILE A 74 -6.23 0.38 -6.23
N LEU A 75 -5.75 -0.86 -6.27
CA LEU A 75 -6.02 -1.84 -5.23
C LEU A 75 -5.24 -1.50 -3.95
N VAL A 76 -5.94 -1.42 -2.83
CA VAL A 76 -5.31 -1.15 -1.54
C VAL A 76 -5.15 -2.46 -0.79
N LEU A 77 -3.89 -2.79 -0.51
CA LEU A 77 -3.49 -3.96 0.26
C LEU A 77 -2.94 -3.47 1.59
N ASP A 78 -3.38 -4.07 2.69
CA ASP A 78 -2.82 -3.74 4.01
C ASP A 78 -2.61 -4.99 4.86
N SER A 79 -1.94 -4.79 5.98
CA SER A 79 -1.50 -5.86 6.87
C SER A 79 -2.56 -6.37 7.85
N ARG A 80 -3.85 -6.33 7.52
CA ARG A 80 -4.90 -6.95 8.34
C ARG A 80 -5.12 -8.43 7.97
N PRO A 81 -4.75 -9.45 8.78
CA PRO A 81 -3.75 -9.56 9.84
C PRO A 81 -2.48 -10.24 9.30
N LEU A 82 -1.47 -9.46 8.91
CA LEU A 82 -0.18 -9.96 8.48
C LEU A 82 0.67 -10.21 9.73
N ASP A 83 1.26 -11.39 9.86
CA ASP A 83 2.27 -11.64 10.88
C ASP A 83 3.53 -10.81 10.57
N MET A 84 3.70 -9.72 11.31
CA MET A 84 4.82 -8.78 11.15
C MET A 84 6.07 -9.23 11.92
N ALA A 85 6.10 -10.41 12.54
CA ALA A 85 7.25 -10.88 13.32
C ALA A 85 8.56 -10.82 12.54
N GLY A 86 8.55 -11.22 11.25
CA GLY A 86 9.71 -11.12 10.37
C GLY A 86 10.14 -9.68 10.09
N GLY A 87 9.19 -8.78 9.85
CA GLY A 87 9.45 -7.35 9.66
C GLY A 87 10.07 -6.69 10.89
N TYR A 88 9.57 -7.02 12.09
CA TYR A 88 10.15 -6.54 13.34
C TYR A 88 11.55 -7.11 13.61
N ALA A 89 11.78 -8.39 13.28
CA ALA A 89 13.10 -9.00 13.38
C ALA A 89 14.11 -8.29 12.44
N GLN A 90 13.69 -7.92 11.23
CA GLN A 90 14.54 -7.19 10.30
C GLN A 90 14.77 -5.74 10.73
N GLN A 91 13.74 -5.02 11.20
CA GLN A 91 13.91 -3.67 11.74
C GLN A 91 14.90 -3.63 12.92
N ARG A 92 14.90 -4.65 13.78
CA ARG A 92 15.91 -4.79 14.86
C ARG A 92 17.34 -4.82 14.32
N THR A 93 17.58 -5.42 13.17
CA THR A 93 18.94 -5.44 12.59
C THR A 93 19.40 -4.09 12.04
N TRP A 94 18.48 -3.16 11.75
CA TRP A 94 18.78 -1.84 11.17
C TRP A 94 18.68 -0.70 12.18
N CYS A 95 17.81 -0.84 13.18
CA CYS A 95 17.52 0.19 14.17
C CYS A 95 18.10 -0.11 15.55
N ALA A 96 18.86 -1.20 15.69
CA ALA A 96 19.63 -1.46 16.89
C ALA A 96 21.00 -0.79 16.85
N ASN A 97 21.51 -0.41 18.03
CA ASN A 97 22.94 -0.12 18.20
C ASN A 97 23.78 -1.39 17.96
N GLU A 98 25.11 -1.26 18.02
CA GLU A 98 26.06 -2.38 17.85
C GLU A 98 25.82 -3.55 18.83
N ALA A 99 25.08 -3.33 19.92
CA ALA A 99 24.70 -4.34 20.91
C ALA A 99 23.31 -4.98 20.67
N GLY A 100 22.59 -4.60 19.62
CA GLY A 100 21.25 -5.15 19.34
C GLY A 100 20.10 -4.42 20.06
N GLU A 101 20.37 -3.30 20.73
CA GLU A 101 19.36 -2.54 21.48
C GLU A 101 18.69 -1.49 20.59
N ILE A 102 17.36 -1.55 20.51
CA ILE A 102 16.56 -0.52 19.82
C ILE A 102 16.51 0.72 20.74
N LEU A 103 16.97 1.87 20.25
CA LEU A 103 16.86 3.13 20.98
C LEU A 103 15.37 3.46 21.23
N PRO A 104 15.00 3.93 22.44
CA PRO A 104 13.61 4.21 22.82
C PRO A 104 12.94 5.30 21.99
#